data_AF-A0A1A8DRC7-F1
#
_entry.id   AF-A0A1A8DRC7-F1
#
_cell.length_a   1.000
_cell.length_b   1.000
_cell.length_c   1.000
_cell.angle_alpha   90.00
_cell.angle_beta   90.00
_cell.angle_gamma   90.00
#
_symmetry.space_group_name_H-M   'P 1'
#
loop_
_entity.id
_entity.type
_entity.pdbx_description
1 polymer ?
#
loop_
_entity_poly.entity_id
_entity_poly.type
_entity_poly.pdbx_seq_one_letter_code
_entity_poly.pdbx_strand_id
1 'polypeptide(L)'
;AHLACEKGNWGPHLIIVPTSVMLNWEMELKRWCPGFKILTYFGSQKERKLKRQGWTKPNAFHVCITSYKLVLQDHQAFRRKSWRYLILDEAQNIKNFKSQRWQSLLNFNSHRRLLLTGTPLQNSLMELWSLMHFLMPHVFQS
;
A
#
# COMPACT_ATOMS: atom_id res chain seq x y z
N ALA A 1 -1.05 -13.84 6.61
CA ALA A 1 -1.49 -15.17 7.07
C ALA A 1 -2.16 -15.11 8.44
N HIS A 2 -1.44 -14.78 9.51
CA HIS A 2 -1.98 -14.77 10.88
C HIS A 2 -3.35 -14.05 11.03
N LEU A 3 -3.52 -12.84 10.50
CA LEU A 3 -4.81 -12.12 10.54
C LEU A 3 -5.97 -12.86 9.84
N ALA A 4 -5.68 -13.58 8.74
CA ALA A 4 -6.68 -14.33 8.02
C ALA A 4 -7.06 -15.60 8.77
N CYS A 5 -6.06 -16.33 9.30
CA CYS A 5 -6.27 -17.59 10.01
C CYS A 5 -6.93 -17.40 11.38
N GLU A 6 -6.47 -16.44 12.18
CA GLU A 6 -6.93 -16.28 13.57
C GLU A 6 -8.08 -15.30 13.72
N LYS A 7 -8.15 -14.28 12.86
CA LYS A 7 -9.15 -13.19 12.98
C LYS A 7 -10.16 -13.17 11.83
N GLY A 8 -10.09 -14.13 10.91
CA GLY A 8 -10.94 -14.17 9.72
C GLY A 8 -10.78 -12.95 8.80
N ASN A 9 -9.71 -12.16 8.96
CA ASN A 9 -9.51 -10.92 8.20
C ASN A 9 -8.57 -11.17 7.01
N TRP A 10 -9.18 -11.38 5.84
CA TRP A 10 -8.48 -11.66 4.59
C TRP A 10 -8.12 -10.40 3.80
N GLY A 11 -8.61 -9.22 4.20
CA GLY A 11 -8.36 -7.96 3.50
C GLY A 11 -9.63 -7.14 3.22
N PRO A 12 -9.59 -6.22 2.25
CA PRO A 12 -8.52 -6.01 1.26
C PRO A 12 -7.28 -5.30 1.85
N HIS A 13 -6.09 -5.77 1.50
CA HIS A 13 -4.79 -5.17 1.88
C HIS A 13 -4.11 -4.52 0.66
N LEU A 14 -3.42 -3.41 0.87
CA LEU A 14 -2.64 -2.70 -0.16
C LEU A 14 -1.16 -2.72 0.22
N ILE A 15 -0.32 -3.20 -0.70
CA ILE A 15 1.14 -3.16 -0.60
C ILE A 15 1.65 -2.25 -1.72
N ILE A 16 2.39 -1.22 -1.33
CA ILE A 16 3.01 -0.26 -2.25
C ILE A 16 4.52 -0.46 -2.16
N VAL A 17 5.12 -0.79 -3.29
CA VAL A 17 6.53 -1.21 -3.35
C VAL A 17 7.25 -0.52 -4.51
N PRO A 18 8.59 -0.46 -4.53
CA PRO A 18 9.32 -0.06 -5.73
C PRO A 18 8.96 -0.94 -6.93
N THR A 19 8.85 -0.34 -8.12
CA THR A 19 8.44 -1.08 -9.34
C THR A 19 9.30 -2.32 -9.61
N SER A 20 10.60 -2.24 -9.29
CA SER A 20 11.57 -3.34 -9.48
C SER A 20 11.26 -4.59 -8.67
N VAL A 21 10.63 -4.47 -7.51
CA VAL A 21 10.38 -5.61 -6.59
C VAL A 21 8.92 -6.07 -6.59
N MET A 22 8.05 -5.44 -7.39
CA MET A 22 6.62 -5.81 -7.47
C MET A 22 6.39 -7.29 -7.79
N LEU A 23 7.10 -7.81 -8.79
CA LEU A 23 6.97 -9.21 -9.20
C LEU A 23 7.55 -10.16 -8.14
N ASN A 24 8.61 -9.74 -7.44
CA ASN A 24 9.18 -10.52 -6.34
C ASN A 24 8.14 -10.71 -5.23
N TRP A 25 7.48 -9.63 -4.81
CA TRP A 25 6.40 -9.68 -3.83
C TRP A 25 5.24 -10.59 -4.26
N GLU A 26 4.86 -10.57 -5.54
CA GLU A 26 3.83 -11.49 -6.06
C GLU A 26 4.27 -12.96 -5.94
N MET A 27 5.50 -13.26 -6.37
CA MET A 27 6.04 -14.62 -6.32
C MET A 27 6.14 -15.13 -4.90
N GLU A 28 6.65 -14.32 -3.97
CA GLU A 28 6.76 -14.69 -2.56
C GLU A 28 5.39 -14.91 -1.92
N LEU A 29 4.40 -14.05 -2.17
CA LEU A 29 3.06 -14.24 -1.63
C LEU A 29 2.40 -15.50 -2.20
N LYS A 30 2.60 -15.82 -3.48
CA LYS A 30 2.11 -17.09 -4.06
C LYS A 30 2.81 -18.31 -3.48
N ARG A 31 4.12 -18.22 -3.21
CA ARG A 31 4.91 -19.31 -2.62
C ARG A 31 4.53 -19.57 -1.16
N TRP A 32 4.50 -18.52 -0.34
CA TRP A 32 4.34 -18.64 1.11
C TRP A 32 2.88 -18.57 1.57
N CYS A 33 1.99 -17.99 0.77
CA CYS A 33 0.60 -17.73 1.11
C CYS A 33 -0.35 -18.01 -0.07
N PRO A 34 -0.33 -19.23 -0.66
CA PRO A 34 -1.06 -19.56 -1.90
C PRO A 34 -2.58 -19.39 -1.81
N GLY A 35 -3.17 -19.41 -0.60
CA GLY A 35 -4.60 -19.17 -0.40
C GLY A 35 -5.04 -17.72 -0.62
N PHE A 36 -4.12 -16.77 -0.82
CA PHE A 36 -4.45 -15.37 -1.05
C PHE A 36 -4.72 -15.09 -2.53
N LYS A 37 -5.86 -14.45 -2.82
CA LYS A 37 -6.13 -13.85 -4.13
C LYS A 37 -5.32 -12.56 -4.25
N ILE A 38 -4.30 -12.57 -5.09
CA ILE A 38 -3.37 -11.46 -5.28
C ILE A 38 -3.71 -10.74 -6.59
N LEU A 39 -3.79 -9.41 -6.54
CA LEU A 39 -3.92 -8.55 -7.71
C LEU A 39 -2.63 -7.71 -7.86
N THR A 40 -1.83 -8.00 -8.89
CA THR A 40 -0.71 -7.14 -9.26
C THR A 40 -1.17 -6.02 -10.20
N TYR A 41 -1.05 -4.79 -9.72
CA TYR A 41 -1.53 -3.60 -10.39
C TYR A 41 -0.40 -2.86 -11.13
N PHE A 42 -0.21 -3.25 -12.38
CA PHE A 42 0.72 -2.66 -13.34
C PHE A 42 0.15 -2.78 -14.76
N GLY A 43 0.80 -2.10 -15.72
CA GLY A 43 0.45 -2.09 -17.13
C GLY A 43 0.00 -0.71 -17.63
N SER A 44 -0.41 -0.69 -18.90
CA SER A 44 -0.99 0.47 -19.59
C SER A 44 -2.27 0.97 -18.89
N GLN A 45 -2.71 2.18 -19.24
CA GLN A 45 -3.95 2.74 -18.70
C GLN A 45 -5.18 1.89 -19.03
N LYS A 46 -5.20 1.26 -20.21
CA LYS A 46 -6.28 0.36 -20.64
C LYS A 46 -6.32 -0.91 -19.78
N GLU A 47 -5.18 -1.57 -19.58
CA GLU A 47 -5.08 -2.77 -18.73
C GLU A 47 -5.44 -2.46 -17.28
N ARG A 48 -4.97 -1.32 -16.73
CA ARG A 48 -5.35 -0.87 -15.39
C ARG A 48 -6.85 -0.62 -15.27
N LYS A 49 -7.50 -0.04 -16.29
CA LYS A 49 -8.95 0.15 -16.32
C LYS A 49 -9.69 -1.20 -16.29
N LEU A 50 -9.20 -2.21 -17.01
CA LEU A 50 -9.74 -3.58 -16.99
C LEU A 50 -9.56 -4.23 -15.61
N LYS A 51 -8.37 -4.14 -15.00
CA LYS A 51 -8.10 -4.66 -13.64
C LYS A 51 -9.01 -4.05 -12.55
N ARG A 52 -9.50 -2.83 -12.76
CA ARG A 52 -10.46 -2.15 -11.85
C ARG A 52 -11.91 -2.59 -12.06
N GLN A 53 -12.24 -3.31 -13.13
CA GLN A 53 -13.62 -3.78 -13.34
C GLN A 53 -13.97 -4.80 -12.26
N GLY A 54 -15.03 -4.52 -11.49
CA GLY A 54 -15.47 -5.43 -10.42
C GLY A 54 -14.55 -5.50 -9.20
N TRP A 55 -13.47 -4.73 -9.14
CA TRP A 55 -12.50 -4.78 -8.04
C TRP A 55 -13.06 -4.25 -6.69
N THR A 56 -14.21 -3.58 -6.71
CA THR A 56 -14.98 -3.14 -5.54
C THR A 56 -15.89 -4.23 -4.99
N LYS A 57 -16.14 -5.30 -5.75
CA LYS A 57 -16.96 -6.43 -5.29
C LYS A 57 -16.30 -7.08 -4.05
N PRO A 58 -17.11 -7.62 -3.12
CA PRO A 58 -16.59 -8.44 -2.03
C PRO A 58 -15.73 -9.58 -2.58
N ASN A 59 -14.62 -9.88 -1.90
CA ASN A 59 -13.74 -11.01 -2.23
C ASN A 59 -13.14 -11.02 -3.65
N ALA A 60 -13.12 -9.86 -4.34
CA ALA A 60 -12.47 -9.73 -5.65
C ALA A 60 -10.97 -10.06 -5.59
N PHE A 61 -10.30 -9.59 -4.54
CA PHE A 61 -8.93 -9.95 -4.19
C PHE A 61 -8.70 -9.70 -2.69
N HIS A 62 -7.70 -10.34 -2.13
CA HIS A 62 -7.28 -10.20 -0.74
C HIS A 62 -6.13 -9.19 -0.60
N VAL A 63 -5.17 -9.22 -1.54
CA VAL A 63 -3.99 -8.34 -1.55
C VAL A 63 -3.86 -7.66 -2.92
N CYS A 64 -3.67 -6.34 -2.93
CA CYS A 64 -3.28 -5.58 -4.11
C CYS A 64 -1.84 -5.11 -3.96
N ILE A 65 -1.03 -5.35 -4.98
CA ILE A 65 0.39 -4.92 -5.02
C ILE A 65 0.53 -3.89 -6.13
N THR A 66 1.07 -2.73 -5.83
CA THR A 66 1.28 -1.67 -6.82
C THR A 66 2.56 -0.87 -6.54
N SER A 67 2.92 0.02 -7.46
CA SER A 67 4.07 0.91 -7.29
C SER A 67 3.66 2.30 -6.83
N TYR A 68 4.61 3.01 -6.21
CA TYR A 68 4.46 4.41 -5.84
C TYR A 68 4.00 5.30 -6.99
N LYS A 69 4.50 5.08 -8.21
CA LYS A 69 4.10 5.88 -9.37
C LYS A 69 2.63 5.65 -9.73
N LEU A 70 2.21 4.38 -9.80
CA LEU A 70 0.88 4.01 -10.28
C LEU A 70 -0.22 4.36 -9.28
N VAL A 71 0.04 4.16 -7.98
CA VAL A 71 -0.93 4.48 -6.94
C VAL A 71 -1.24 5.97 -6.89
N LEU A 72 -0.26 6.82 -7.21
CA LEU A 72 -0.44 8.28 -7.28
C LEU A 72 -1.20 8.70 -8.53
N GLN A 73 -0.85 8.09 -9.67
CA GLN A 73 -1.56 8.33 -10.93
C GLN A 73 -3.06 7.99 -10.83
N ASP A 74 -3.41 6.90 -10.14
CA ASP A 74 -4.80 6.44 -9.98
C ASP A 74 -5.34 6.65 -8.56
N HIS A 75 -4.79 7.60 -7.79
CA HIS A 75 -5.09 7.77 -6.36
C HIS A 75 -6.59 7.85 -6.04
N GLN A 76 -7.40 8.43 -6.93
CA GLN A 76 -8.87 8.51 -6.77
C GLN A 76 -9.52 7.12 -6.67
N ALA A 77 -9.04 6.14 -7.45
CA ALA A 77 -9.56 4.78 -7.43
C ALA A 77 -9.20 4.09 -6.10
N PHE A 78 -7.93 4.22 -5.68
CA PHE A 78 -7.45 3.63 -4.43
C PHE A 78 -8.09 4.25 -3.19
N ARG A 79 -8.36 5.56 -3.20
CA ARG A 79 -9.01 6.28 -2.10
C ARG A 79 -10.44 5.81 -1.82
N ARG A 80 -11.18 5.40 -2.85
CA ARG A 80 -12.57 4.92 -2.72
C ARG A 80 -12.69 3.56 -2.03
N LYS A 81 -11.60 2.79 -1.94
CA LYS A 81 -11.59 1.47 -1.31
C LYS A 81 -11.13 1.62 0.14
N SER A 82 -11.84 0.97 1.06
CA SER A 82 -11.41 0.90 2.46
C SER A 82 -10.45 -0.26 2.65
N TRP A 83 -9.20 0.05 2.98
CA TRP A 83 -8.12 -0.91 3.14
C TRP A 83 -8.00 -1.34 4.60
N ARG A 84 -7.77 -2.64 4.81
CA ARG A 84 -7.48 -3.18 6.15
C ARG A 84 -6.05 -2.88 6.57
N TYR A 85 -5.11 -3.07 5.66
CA TYR A 85 -3.72 -2.66 5.83
C TYR A 85 -3.25 -1.87 4.60
N LEU A 86 -2.47 -0.83 4.86
CA LEU A 86 -1.65 -0.11 3.89
C LEU A 86 -0.19 -0.30 4.27
N ILE A 87 0.56 -1.01 3.42
CA ILE A 87 1.96 -1.36 3.65
C ILE A 87 2.80 -0.61 2.63
N LEU A 88 3.79 0.15 3.11
CA LEU A 88 4.78 0.82 2.26
C LEU A 88 6.13 0.11 2.42
N ASP A 89 6.65 -0.42 1.33
CA ASP A 89 7.98 -1.03 1.27
C ASP A 89 9.01 -0.02 0.78
N GLU A 90 10.21 -0.08 1.34
CA GLU A 90 11.25 0.93 1.17
C GLU A 90 10.69 2.35 1.37
N ALA A 91 10.11 2.60 2.55
CA ALA A 91 9.41 3.84 2.90
C ALA A 91 10.29 5.11 2.75
N GLN A 92 11.62 4.97 2.75
CA GLN A 92 12.56 6.04 2.41
C GLN A 92 12.44 6.55 0.96
N ASN A 93 11.71 5.85 0.08
CA ASN A 93 11.32 6.40 -1.22
C ASN A 93 10.33 7.57 -1.10
N ILE A 94 9.75 7.79 0.08
CA ILE A 94 8.76 8.85 0.34
C ILE A 94 9.26 9.87 1.36
N LYS A 95 10.53 10.28 1.24
CA LYS A 95 11.19 11.29 2.10
C LYS A 95 10.53 12.67 2.10
N ASN A 96 9.92 13.09 0.99
CA ASN A 96 9.38 14.45 0.88
C ASN A 96 7.90 14.51 1.30
N PHE A 97 7.67 14.67 2.60
CA PHE A 97 6.36 14.80 3.24
C PHE A 97 5.57 16.05 2.82
N LYS A 98 6.24 17.09 2.30
CA LYS A 98 5.58 18.26 1.68
C LYS A 98 5.08 17.96 0.27
N SER A 99 5.51 16.85 -0.33
CA SER A 99 5.06 16.53 -1.68
C SER A 99 3.58 16.19 -1.69
N GLN A 100 2.90 16.62 -2.76
CA GLN A 100 1.51 16.25 -3.04
C GLN A 100 1.31 14.73 -3.09
N ARG A 101 2.39 13.98 -3.36
CA ARG A 101 2.43 12.52 -3.34
C ARG A 101 2.14 11.95 -1.95
N TRP A 102 2.80 12.49 -0.94
CA TRP A 102 2.62 12.08 0.45
C TRP A 102 1.20 12.38 0.97
N GLN A 103 0.73 13.59 0.71
CA GLN A 103 -0.62 14.02 1.08
C GLN A 103 -1.70 13.13 0.44
N SER A 104 -1.49 12.68 -0.79
CA SER A 104 -2.41 11.77 -1.47
C SER A 104 -2.49 10.40 -0.79
N LEU A 105 -1.35 9.85 -0.37
CA LEU A 105 -1.26 8.56 0.35
C LEU A 105 -1.86 8.65 1.75
N LEU A 106 -1.63 9.76 2.48
CA LEU A 106 -2.22 10.01 3.79
C LEU A 106 -3.75 10.00 3.76
N ASN A 107 -4.35 10.41 2.65
CA ASN A 107 -5.80 10.47 2.46
C ASN A 107 -6.46 9.14 2.09
N PHE A 108 -5.70 8.04 2.04
CA PHE A 108 -6.28 6.72 1.78
C PHE A 108 -6.97 6.17 3.03
N ASN A 109 -8.21 5.70 2.82
CA ASN A 109 -9.00 5.03 3.85
C ASN A 109 -8.33 3.69 4.20
N SER A 110 -7.60 3.67 5.32
CA SER A 110 -6.85 2.52 5.81
C SER A 110 -7.02 2.39 7.32
N HIS A 111 -7.29 1.18 7.81
CA HIS A 111 -7.46 0.93 9.25
C HIS A 111 -6.12 0.85 9.98
N ARG A 112 -5.11 0.29 9.31
CA ARG A 112 -3.77 0.09 9.86
C ARG A 112 -2.75 0.39 8.78
N ARG A 113 -1.62 0.95 9.20
CA ARG A 113 -0.51 1.34 8.33
C ARG A 113 0.77 0.68 8.82
N LEU A 114 1.58 0.20 7.89
CA LEU A 114 2.88 -0.41 8.17
C LEU A 114 3.91 0.17 7.22
N LEU A 115 5.07 0.51 7.76
CA LEU A 115 6.21 1.02 7.01
C LEU A 115 7.35 0.02 7.15
N LEU A 116 7.93 -0.38 6.03
CA LEU A 116 9.12 -1.22 5.96
C LEU A 116 10.24 -0.39 5.35
N THR A 117 11.42 -0.38 5.97
CA THR A 117 12.61 0.33 5.46
C THR A 117 13.84 -0.48 5.81
N GLY A 118 14.68 -0.75 4.80
CA GLY A 118 15.97 -1.42 5.01
C GLY A 118 17.08 -0.48 5.48
N THR A 119 16.93 0.83 5.26
CA THR A 119 17.93 1.82 5.68
C THR A 119 17.52 2.49 6.99
N PRO A 120 18.43 2.63 7.97
CA PRO A 120 18.19 3.47 9.13
C PRO A 120 17.94 4.91 8.66
N LEU A 121 16.92 5.55 9.24
CA LEU A 121 16.51 6.90 8.89
C LEU A 121 17.69 7.87 9.01
N GLN A 122 17.98 8.61 7.94
CA GLN A 122 19.11 9.55 7.93
C GLN A 122 18.74 10.81 8.71
N ASN A 123 19.00 10.82 10.03
CA ASN A 123 19.25 11.95 10.95
C ASN A 123 18.41 13.25 10.85
N SER A 124 17.31 13.26 10.11
CA SER A 124 16.39 14.36 9.98
C SER A 124 15.19 14.08 10.88
N LEU A 125 15.05 14.85 11.97
CA LEU A 125 13.86 14.82 12.83
C LEU A 125 12.57 14.98 12.02
N MET A 126 12.66 15.70 10.90
CA MET A 126 11.55 15.95 9.99
C MET A 126 11.17 14.71 9.19
N GLU A 127 12.14 13.88 8.77
CA GLU A 127 11.87 12.57 8.16
C GLU A 127 11.20 11.63 9.17
N LEU A 128 11.73 11.56 10.40
CA LEU A 128 11.14 10.74 11.46
C LEU A 128 9.70 11.17 11.79
N TRP A 129 9.49 12.47 12.00
CA TRP A 129 8.16 13.02 12.26
C TRP A 129 7.19 12.67 11.14
N SER A 130 7.63 12.75 9.88
CA SER A 130 6.75 12.42 8.76
C SER A 130 6.28 10.96 8.81
N LEU A 131 7.19 10.00 9.04
CA LEU A 131 6.82 8.59 9.13
C LEU A 131 5.88 8.31 10.30
N MET A 132 6.12 8.95 11.45
CA MET A 132 5.25 8.86 12.62
C MET A 132 3.85 9.43 12.33
N HIS A 133 3.77 10.58 11.67
CA HIS A 133 2.51 11.16 11.20
C HIS A 133 1.80 10.24 10.21
N PHE A 134 2.53 9.53 9.35
CA PHE A 134 1.90 8.58 8.44
C PHE A 134 1.29 7.39 9.17
N LEU A 135 2.00 6.84 10.15
CA LEU A 135 1.51 5.71 10.96
C LEU A 135 0.29 6.12 11.80
N MET A 136 0.32 7.31 12.40
CA MET A 136 -0.70 7.79 13.32
C MET A 136 -1.10 9.24 13.02
N PRO A 137 -1.84 9.49 11.93
CA PRO A 137 -2.20 10.86 11.52
C PRO A 137 -3.11 11.58 12.52
N HIS A 138 -3.82 10.84 13.38
CA HIS A 138 -4.67 11.43 14.43
C HIS A 138 -3.90 11.84 15.69
N VAL A 139 -2.74 11.24 15.95
CA VAL A 139 -1.93 11.53 17.15
C VAL A 139 -0.97 12.68 16.89
N PHE A 140 -0.45 12.80 15.67
CA PHE A 140 0.54 13.80 15.28
C PHE A 140 -0.05 14.93 14.44
N GLN A 141 -1.14 15.54 14.88
CA GLN A 141 -1.64 16.77 14.25
C GLN A 141 -0.73 17.93 14.69
N SER A 142 0.10 18.45 13.78
CA SER A 142 0.88 19.68 13.99
C SER A 142 0.27 20.82 13.18
#